data_AF-A0A397HBG4-F1
#
_entry.id   AF-A0A397HBG4-F1
#
_cell.length_a   1.000
_cell.length_b   1.000
_cell.length_c   1.000
_cell.angle_alpha   90.00
_cell.angle_beta   90.00
_cell.angle_gamma   90.00
#
_symmetry.space_group_name_H-M   'P 1'
#
loop_
_entity.id
_entity.type
_entity.pdbx_description
1 polymer ?
#
loop_
_entity_poly.entity_id
_entity_poly.type
_entity_poly.pdbx_seq_one_letter_code
_entity_poly.pdbx_strand_id
1 'polypeptide(L)'
;MAANTRGFFTDFPDFKPNPDAPVSDEFNRLASQRKWKTGSKTWRKMWNRCMALEYDRLLGQNLSGLQSWQQLCEELDLTGPFTSITQCKKALSKVYVNIVDLLDRKTGSANIKRF
;
A
#
# COMPACT_ATOMS: atom_id res chain seq x y z
N MET A 1 20.86 -5.71 -10.05
CA MET A 1 20.01 -6.92 -9.93
C MET A 1 18.74 -6.49 -9.23
N ALA A 2 17.65 -6.29 -9.98
CA ALA A 2 16.42 -5.71 -9.43
C ALA A 2 15.72 -6.72 -8.51
N ALA A 3 15.49 -6.33 -7.26
CA ALA A 3 14.85 -7.15 -6.25
C ALA A 3 13.50 -7.69 -6.77
N ASN A 4 13.39 -9.01 -6.79
CA ASN A 4 12.24 -9.78 -7.25
C ASN A 4 11.08 -9.71 -6.24
N THR A 5 10.57 -8.51 -6.00
CA THR A 5 9.35 -8.28 -5.21
C THR A 5 8.15 -8.36 -6.14
N ARG A 6 7.41 -9.46 -6.05
CA ARG A 6 6.19 -9.76 -6.82
C ARG A 6 5.10 -8.73 -6.49
N GLY A 7 4.98 -7.69 -7.31
CA GLY A 7 3.98 -6.62 -7.11
C GLY A 7 2.56 -7.12 -7.39
N PHE A 8 1.54 -6.56 -6.73
CA PHE A 8 0.15 -7.01 -6.88
C PHE A 8 -0.30 -6.97 -8.35
N PHE A 9 0.10 -5.93 -9.08
CA PHE A 9 -0.24 -5.74 -10.48
C PHE A 9 0.40 -6.78 -11.41
N THR A 10 1.45 -7.49 -10.98
CA THR A 10 2.09 -8.56 -11.78
C THR A 10 1.21 -9.79 -11.92
N ASP A 11 0.21 -9.97 -11.05
CA ASP A 11 -0.80 -11.02 -11.16
C ASP A 11 -1.79 -10.76 -12.32
N PHE A 12 -1.72 -9.58 -12.96
CA PHE A 12 -2.63 -9.16 -14.03
C PHE A 12 -1.82 -8.87 -15.31
N PRO A 13 -1.58 -9.88 -16.18
CA PRO A 13 -0.74 -9.69 -17.38
C PRO A 13 -1.34 -8.70 -18.39
N ASP A 14 -2.67 -8.55 -18.39
CA ASP A 14 -3.40 -7.62 -19.24
C ASP A 14 -3.40 -6.17 -18.72
N PHE A 15 -2.79 -5.94 -17.56
CA PHE A 15 -2.71 -4.63 -16.91
C PHE A 15 -1.27 -4.16 -16.90
N LYS A 16 -1.03 -2.96 -17.45
CA LYS A 16 0.29 -2.31 -17.45
C LYS A 16 0.32 -1.25 -16.35
N PRO A 17 0.86 -1.56 -15.16
CA PRO A 17 0.94 -0.58 -14.08
C PRO A 17 1.90 0.56 -14.46
N ASN A 18 1.51 1.79 -14.17
CA ASN A 18 2.39 2.95 -14.23
C ASN A 18 3.14 3.09 -12.88
N PRO A 19 4.47 2.92 -12.83
CA PRO A 19 5.22 3.04 -11.58
C PRO A 19 5.26 4.46 -11.01
N ASP A 20 5.01 5.47 -11.83
CA ASP A 20 5.04 6.89 -11.42
C ASP A 20 3.67 7.40 -10.94
N ALA A 21 2.63 6.57 -11.05
CA ALA A 21 1.27 6.91 -10.62
C ALA A 21 1.02 6.47 -9.16
N PRO A 22 0.10 7.17 -8.46
CA PRO A 22 -0.43 6.71 -7.18
C PRO A 22 -0.94 5.26 -7.24
N VAL A 23 -0.66 4.48 -6.20
CA VAL A 23 -1.05 3.06 -6.16
C VAL A 23 -2.58 2.92 -6.13
N SER A 24 -3.23 3.92 -5.53
CA SER A 24 -4.67 4.09 -5.43
C SER A 24 -5.31 4.26 -6.82
N ASP A 25 -4.74 5.12 -7.66
CA ASP A 25 -5.18 5.36 -9.02
C ASP A 25 -5.04 4.11 -9.89
N GLU A 26 -3.88 3.44 -9.82
CA GLU A 26 -3.65 2.21 -10.59
C GLU A 26 -4.57 1.07 -10.15
N PHE A 27 -4.85 0.95 -8.85
CA PHE A 27 -5.86 0.00 -8.38
C PHE A 27 -7.25 0.34 -8.91
N ASN A 28 -7.67 1.60 -8.86
CA ASN A 28 -8.98 2.02 -9.38
C ASN A 28 -9.11 1.75 -10.88
N ARG A 29 -8.01 1.92 -11.63
CA ARG A 29 -7.92 1.58 -13.05
C ARG A 29 -8.09 0.08 -13.29
N LEU A 30 -7.39 -0.75 -12.53
CA LEU A 30 -7.53 -2.21 -12.58
C LEU A 30 -8.94 -2.67 -12.16
N ALA A 31 -9.49 -2.09 -11.09
CA ALA A 31 -10.83 -2.38 -10.60
C ALA A 31 -11.88 -2.08 -11.68
N SER A 32 -11.72 -0.97 -12.39
CA SER A 32 -12.58 -0.61 -13.53
C SER A 32 -12.46 -1.62 -14.68
N GLN A 33 -11.24 -2.00 -15.06
CA GLN A 33 -11.01 -3.00 -16.11
C GLN A 33 -11.60 -4.37 -15.75
N ARG A 34 -11.48 -4.77 -14.48
CA ARG A 34 -12.01 -6.04 -13.96
C ARG A 34 -13.47 -5.95 -13.52
N LYS A 35 -14.13 -4.80 -13.72
CA LYS A 35 -15.53 -4.53 -13.33
C LYS A 35 -15.80 -4.79 -11.84
N TRP A 36 -14.82 -4.55 -10.98
CA TRP A 36 -15.00 -4.60 -9.53
C TRP A 36 -15.71 -3.34 -9.07
N LYS A 37 -16.99 -3.47 -8.72
CA LYS A 37 -17.77 -2.35 -8.18
C LYS A 37 -17.12 -1.80 -6.91
N THR A 38 -16.85 -0.50 -6.86
CA THR A 38 -16.29 0.19 -5.69
C THR A 38 -17.12 -0.14 -4.43
N GLY A 39 -16.44 -0.47 -3.34
CA GLY A 39 -17.07 -0.86 -2.08
C GLY A 39 -17.64 -2.29 -2.02
N SER A 40 -17.66 -3.04 -3.14
CA SER A 40 -18.04 -4.45 -3.14
C SER A 40 -17.09 -5.30 -2.28
N LYS A 41 -17.54 -6.50 -1.87
CA LYS A 41 -16.70 -7.44 -1.11
C LYS A 41 -15.42 -7.79 -1.87
N THR A 42 -15.52 -8.01 -3.19
CA THR A 42 -14.37 -8.30 -4.05
C THR A 42 -13.43 -7.11 -4.16
N TRP A 43 -13.96 -5.90 -4.37
CA TRP A 43 -13.15 -4.67 -4.43
C TRP A 43 -12.35 -4.48 -3.14
N ARG A 44 -13.00 -4.57 -1.97
CA ARG A 44 -12.32 -4.44 -0.67
C ARG A 44 -11.28 -5.54 -0.44
N LYS A 45 -11.59 -6.78 -0.81
CA LYS A 45 -10.64 -7.90 -0.68
C LYS A 45 -9.41 -7.68 -1.55
N MET A 46 -9.59 -7.25 -2.79
CA MET A 46 -8.49 -6.98 -3.72
C MET A 46 -7.72 -5.74 -3.30
N TRP A 47 -8.39 -4.70 -2.81
CA TRP A 47 -7.76 -3.49 -2.28
C TRP A 47 -6.83 -3.83 -1.12
N ASN A 48 -7.31 -4.58 -0.13
CA ASN A 48 -6.49 -5.00 1.01
C ASN A 48 -5.29 -5.84 0.57
N ARG A 49 -5.46 -6.72 -0.43
CA ARG A 49 -4.36 -7.51 -0.99
C ARG A 49 -3.34 -6.64 -1.72
N CYS A 50 -3.81 -5.70 -2.53
CA CYS A 50 -2.97 -4.75 -3.25
C CYS A 50 -2.13 -3.93 -2.27
N MET A 51 -2.79 -3.32 -1.29
CA MET A 51 -2.12 -2.54 -0.26
C MET A 51 -1.12 -3.38 0.52
N ALA A 52 -1.46 -4.59 0.93
CA ALA A 52 -0.53 -5.45 1.67
C ALA A 52 0.74 -5.79 0.86
N LEU A 53 0.61 -6.06 -0.44
CA LEU A 53 1.76 -6.41 -1.30
C LEU A 53 2.60 -5.19 -1.66
N GLU A 54 1.98 -4.08 -2.03
CA GLU A 54 2.72 -2.85 -2.35
C GLU A 54 3.37 -2.24 -1.10
N TYR A 55 2.71 -2.39 0.05
CA TYR A 55 3.31 -2.11 1.36
C TYR A 55 4.54 -2.99 1.59
N ASP A 56 4.42 -4.32 1.47
CA ASP A 56 5.56 -5.23 1.71
C ASP A 56 6.71 -4.97 0.73
N ARG A 57 6.40 -4.55 -0.50
CA ARG A 57 7.39 -4.14 -1.50
C ARG A 57 8.11 -2.84 -1.14
N LEU A 58 7.38 -1.77 -0.83
CA LEU A 58 7.96 -0.43 -0.63
C LEU A 58 8.52 -0.23 0.78
N LEU A 59 7.80 -0.75 1.77
CA LEU A 59 8.16 -0.65 3.17
C LEU A 59 8.84 -1.90 3.68
N GLY A 60 8.47 -3.11 3.26
CA GLY A 60 9.18 -4.33 3.72
C GLY A 60 10.66 -4.35 3.36
N GLN A 61 11.07 -3.70 2.26
CA GLN A 61 12.49 -3.49 1.94
C GLN A 61 13.20 -2.47 2.86
N ASN A 62 12.47 -1.48 3.37
CA ASN A 62 13.00 -0.40 4.23
C ASN A 62 12.79 -0.65 5.74
N LEU A 63 11.86 -1.54 6.10
CA LEU A 63 11.44 -1.86 7.47
C LEU A 63 11.93 -3.27 7.84
N SER A 64 13.21 -3.51 7.67
CA SER A 64 13.83 -4.79 8.05
C SER A 64 13.94 -4.97 9.58
N GLY A 65 13.81 -3.89 10.36
CA GLY A 65 13.89 -3.89 11.82
C GLY A 65 12.62 -3.39 12.51
N LEU A 66 12.35 -3.91 13.71
CA LEU A 66 11.22 -3.51 14.57
C LEU A 66 11.15 -1.99 14.79
N GLN A 67 12.31 -1.34 14.92
CA GLN A 67 12.41 0.10 15.14
C GLN A 67 11.82 0.92 13.99
N SER A 68 12.06 0.51 12.74
CA SER A 68 11.48 1.16 11.58
C SER A 68 9.95 1.02 11.57
N TRP A 69 9.43 -0.13 12.01
CA TRP A 69 7.99 -0.35 12.14
C TRP A 69 7.37 0.52 13.25
N GLN A 70 8.09 0.73 14.35
CA GLN A 70 7.66 1.61 15.44
C GLN A 70 7.60 3.07 14.99
N GLN A 71 8.65 3.55 14.32
CA GLN A 71 8.69 4.91 13.75
C GLN A 71 7.53 5.15 12.78
N LEU A 72 7.22 4.16 11.94
CA LEU A 72 6.09 4.29 11.01
C LEU A 72 4.74 4.35 11.73
N CYS A 73 4.57 3.58 12.82
CA CYS A 73 3.36 3.67 13.63
C CYS A 73 3.25 5.04 14.32
N GLU A 74 4.37 5.60 14.78
CA GLU A 74 4.43 6.94 15.37
C GLU A 74 4.11 8.05 14.34
N GLU A 75 4.65 7.97 13.12
CA GLU A 75 4.30 8.87 12.01
C GLU A 75 2.81 8.85 11.65
N LEU A 76 2.11 7.78 11.98
CA LEU A 76 0.70 7.56 11.65
C LEU A 76 -0.23 7.77 12.86
N ASP A 77 0.29 8.34 13.95
CA ASP A 77 -0.42 8.56 15.23
C ASP A 77 -1.07 7.28 15.79
N LEU A 78 -0.53 6.12 15.42
CA LEU A 78 -0.96 4.85 15.98
C LEU A 78 -0.38 4.73 17.38
N THR A 79 -1.22 4.79 18.41
CA THR A 79 -0.82 4.61 19.81
C THR A 79 -1.03 3.16 20.26
N GLY A 80 0.04 2.47 20.65
CA GLY A 80 -0.04 1.11 21.19
C GLY A 80 1.32 0.49 21.53
N PRO A 81 1.36 -0.60 22.32
CA PRO A 81 2.59 -1.33 22.59
C PRO A 81 3.02 -2.11 21.34
N PHE A 82 3.84 -1.48 20.50
CA PHE A 82 4.42 -2.09 19.31
C PHE A 82 5.67 -2.91 19.68
N THR A 83 5.49 -4.01 20.40
CA THR A 83 6.61 -4.87 20.82
C THR A 83 6.98 -5.92 19.78
N SER A 84 6.29 -5.96 18.63
CA SER A 84 6.54 -6.90 17.55
C SER A 84 6.09 -6.37 16.19
N ILE A 85 6.81 -6.74 15.13
CA ILE A 85 6.51 -6.38 13.73
C ILE A 85 5.06 -6.76 13.36
N THR A 86 4.58 -7.90 13.85
CA THR A 86 3.21 -8.38 13.62
C THR A 86 2.15 -7.45 14.22
N GLN A 87 2.43 -6.82 15.36
CA GLN A 87 1.51 -5.85 15.98
C GLN A 87 1.50 -4.54 15.19
N CYS A 88 2.65 -4.03 14.77
CA CYS A 88 2.73 -2.89 13.87
C CYS A 88 1.93 -3.15 12.59
N LYS A 89 2.16 -4.29 11.93
CA LYS A 89 1.40 -4.73 10.74
C LYS A 89 -0.11 -4.75 10.99
N LYS A 90 -0.56 -5.19 12.17
CA LYS A 90 -1.98 -5.26 12.54
C LYS A 90 -2.60 -3.90 12.84
N ALA A 91 -1.83 -2.96 13.38
CA ALA A 91 -2.29 -1.59 13.60
C ALA A 91 -2.38 -0.84 12.27
N LEU A 92 -1.36 -1.00 11.42
CA LEU A 92 -1.29 -0.44 10.07
C LEU A 92 -2.41 -0.98 9.17
N SER A 93 -2.75 -2.26 9.29
CA SER A 93 -3.90 -2.85 8.59
C SER A 93 -5.27 -2.31 9.03
N LYS A 94 -5.33 -1.33 9.92
CA LYS A 94 -6.58 -0.58 10.23
C LYS A 94 -6.58 0.82 9.62
N VAL A 95 -5.42 1.35 9.22
CA VAL A 95 -5.24 2.73 8.73
C VAL A 95 -4.88 2.73 7.24
N TYR A 96 -5.57 1.88 6.48
CA TYR A 96 -5.31 1.70 5.05
C TYR A 96 -5.35 3.01 4.24
N VAL A 97 -6.09 4.03 4.70
CA VAL A 97 -6.16 5.35 4.03
C VAL A 97 -4.83 6.10 4.20
N ASN A 98 -4.29 6.22 5.42
CA ASN A 98 -3.00 6.90 5.59
C ASN A 98 -1.84 6.14 4.95
N ILE A 99 -1.93 4.82 4.81
CA ILE A 99 -0.91 4.04 4.10
C ILE A 99 -0.90 4.40 2.62
N VAL A 100 -2.05 4.60 2.01
CA VAL A 100 -2.15 5.04 0.61
C VAL A 100 -1.48 6.41 0.48
N ASP A 101 -1.80 7.37 1.34
CA ASP A 101 -1.11 8.67 1.38
C ASP A 101 0.41 8.53 1.58
N LEU A 102 0.84 7.58 2.40
CA LEU A 102 2.24 7.29 2.68
C LEU A 102 2.98 6.60 1.52
N LEU A 103 2.28 5.82 0.71
CA LEU A 103 2.81 5.22 -0.50
C LEU A 103 2.84 6.25 -1.63
N ASP A 104 1.74 7.00 -1.80
CA ASP A 104 1.57 8.02 -2.84
C ASP A 104 2.55 9.19 -2.65
N ARG A 105 2.92 9.55 -1.40
CA ARG A 105 4.00 10.52 -1.13
C ARG A 105 5.40 10.00 -1.48
N LYS A 106 5.63 8.67 -1.41
CA LYS A 106 6.95 8.06 -1.65
C LYS A 106 7.19 7.70 -3.11
N THR A 107 6.14 7.36 -3.87
CA THR A 107 6.24 7.08 -5.31
C THR A 107 6.41 8.36 -6.14
N GLY A 108 6.06 9.53 -5.59
CA GLY A 108 6.57 10.80 -6.07
C GLY A 108 6.13 11.16 -7.48
N SER A 109 4.86 11.48 -7.66
CA SER A 109 4.44 12.47 -8.66
C SER A 109 3.85 13.66 -7.94
N ALA A 110 4.55 14.79 -8.01
CA ALA A 110 4.07 16.08 -7.56
C ALA A 110 2.75 16.44 -8.25
N ASN A 111 1.61 16.17 -7.60
CA ASN A 111 0.46 17.04 -7.73
C ASN A 111 -0.34 17.07 -6.44
N ILE A 112 0.03 18.02 -5.61
CA ILE A 112 -0.82 18.62 -4.59
C ILE A 112 -2.14 19.00 -5.29
N LYS A 113 -3.18 18.17 -5.17
CA LYS A 113 -4.55 18.66 -5.25
C LYS A 113 -5.10 18.74 -3.85
N ARG A 114 -4.76 19.87 -3.21
CA ARG A 114 -5.61 20.50 -2.20
C ARG A 114 -6.98 20.74 -2.85
N PHE A 115 -8.00 20.07 -2.37
CA PHE A 115 -9.37 20.59 -2.21
C PHE A 115 -10.05 19.83 -1.07
#